data_AF-A0A9E5HE19-F1
#
_entry.id   AF-A0A9E5HE19-F1
#
_cell.length_a   1.000
_cell.length_b   1.000
_cell.length_c   1.000
_cell.angle_alpha   90.00
_cell.angle_beta   90.00
_cell.angle_gamma   90.00
#
_symmetry.space_group_name_H-M   'P 1'
#
loop_
_entity.id
_entity.type
_entity.pdbx_description
1 polymer ?
#
loop_
_entity_poly.entity_id
_entity_poly.type
_entity_poly.pdbx_seq_one_letter_code
_entity_poly.pdbx_strand_id
1 'polypeptide(L)' 'MVDSESSLAIALFGEILTVHQLIRNQLDRVLPKGMELSHLTVLNHLANTKGEKTPAQLAKSFHVTRGAMTNTLGKLEISG' A
#
# COMPACT_ATOMS: atom_id res chain seq x y z
N MET A 1 -7.25 1.75 -35.17
CA MET A 1 -5.96 1.05 -35.01
C MET A 1 -5.36 1.51 -33.71
N VAL A 2 -5.05 0.60 -32.80
CA VAL A 2 -4.24 0.92 -31.62
C VAL A 2 -2.82 1.15 -32.12
N ASP A 3 -2.25 2.31 -31.83
CA ASP A 3 -0.88 2.64 -32.22
C ASP A 3 0.12 1.70 -31.52
N SER A 4 1.28 1.43 -32.15
CA SER A 4 2.29 0.50 -31.63
C SER A 4 2.75 0.88 -30.22
N GLU A 5 2.93 2.18 -29.96
CA GLU A 5 3.26 2.72 -28.65
C GLU A 5 2.17 2.41 -27.60
N SER A 6 0.90 2.51 -27.99
CA SER A 6 -0.21 2.16 -27.10
C SER A 6 -0.24 0.66 -26.79
N SER A 7 0.08 -0.20 -27.77
CA SER A 7 0.17 -1.65 -27.56
C SER A 7 1.31 -2.00 -26.59
N LEU A 8 2.47 -1.34 -26.70
CA LEU A 8 3.60 -1.55 -25.79
C LEU A 8 3.26 -1.08 -24.37
N ALA A 9 2.62 0.10 -24.22
CA ALA A 9 2.19 0.60 -22.93
C ALA A 9 1.19 -0.35 -22.25
N ILE A 10 0.21 -0.88 -23.01
CA ILE A 10 -0.76 -1.87 -22.49
C ILE A 10 -0.05 -3.12 -21.98
N ALA A 11 0.89 -3.67 -22.75
CA ALA A 11 1.66 -4.84 -22.33
C ALA A 11 2.45 -4.57 -21.05
N LEU A 12 3.19 -3.45 -21.00
CA LEU A 12 3.98 -3.05 -19.83
C LEU A 12 3.13 -2.91 -18.57
N PHE A 13 2.01 -2.17 -18.62
CA PHE A 13 1.15 -2.01 -17.45
C PHE A 13 0.46 -3.32 -17.06
N GLY A 14 0.15 -4.20 -18.02
CA GLY A 14 -0.34 -5.54 -17.75
C GLY A 14 0.65 -6.39 -16.97
N GLU A 15 1.93 -6.36 -17.34
CA GLU A 15 3.00 -7.05 -16.61
C GLU A 15 3.19 -6.47 -15.21
N ILE A 16 3.26 -5.13 -15.07
CA ILE A 16 3.37 -4.46 -13.77
C ILE A 16 2.21 -4.84 -12.85
N LEU A 17 0.98 -4.86 -13.37
CA LEU A 17 -0.20 -5.23 -12.59
C LEU A 17 -0.13 -6.70 -12.15
N THR A 18 0.32 -7.58 -13.02
CA THR A 18 0.49 -9.01 -12.71
C THR A 18 1.52 -9.20 -11.61
N VAL A 19 2.69 -8.56 -11.72
CA VAL A 19 3.74 -8.59 -10.69
C VAL A 19 3.22 -8.03 -9.36
N HIS A 20 2.51 -6.90 -9.40
CA HIS A 20 1.91 -6.31 -8.20
C HIS A 20 0.92 -7.26 -7.52
N GLN A 21 0.07 -7.95 -8.27
CA GLN A 21 -0.89 -8.91 -7.70
C GLN A 21 -0.18 -10.13 -7.09
N LEU A 22 0.86 -10.66 -7.75
CA LEU A 22 1.66 -11.76 -7.23
C LEU A 22 2.34 -11.39 -5.92
N ILE A 23 2.93 -10.20 -5.84
CA ILE A 23 3.56 -9.67 -4.62
C ILE A 23 2.53 -9.54 -3.50
N ARG A 24 1.35 -8.96 -3.78
CA ARG A 24 0.27 -8.84 -2.78
C ARG A 24 -0.14 -10.20 -2.22
N ASN A 25 -0.40 -11.16 -3.11
CA ASN A 25 -0.79 -12.51 -2.70
C ASN A 25 0.27 -13.19 -1.83
N GLN A 26 1.56 -12.96 -2.12
CA GLN A 26 2.65 -13.50 -1.31
C GLN A 26 2.74 -12.81 0.05
N LEU A 27 2.57 -11.48 0.10
CA LEU A 27 2.56 -10.72 1.35
C LEU A 27 1.40 -11.14 2.26
N ASP A 28 0.18 -11.25 1.73
CA ASP A 28 -0.99 -11.62 2.50
C ASP A 28 -0.85 -13.00 3.19
N ARG A 29 -0.07 -13.92 2.59
CA ARG A 29 0.21 -15.25 3.17
C ARG A 29 1.20 -15.23 4.32
N VAL A 30 2.08 -14.24 4.39
CA VAL A 30 3.14 -14.15 5.40
C VAL A 30 2.82 -13.13 6.50
N LEU A 31 1.79 -12.32 6.32
CA LEU A 31 1.34 -11.38 7.34
C LEU A 31 0.88 -12.10 8.62
N PRO A 32 1.19 -11.54 9.81
CA PRO A 32 0.65 -12.03 11.07
C PRO A 32 -0.88 -12.09 11.08
N LYS A 33 -1.44 -12.96 11.93
CA LYS A 33 -2.90 -13.10 12.06
C LYS A 33 -3.54 -11.75 12.42
N GLY A 34 -4.55 -11.34 11.65
CA GLY A 34 -5.28 -10.08 11.85
C GLY A 34 -4.60 -8.85 11.23
N MET A 35 -3.42 -9.00 10.61
CA MET A 35 -2.74 -7.91 9.94
C MET A 35 -3.16 -7.83 8.45
N GLU A 36 -3.47 -6.61 8.00
CA GLU A 36 -3.79 -6.30 6.60
C GLU A 36 -2.57 -5.65 5.92
N LEU A 37 -2.51 -5.72 4.59
CA LEU A 37 -1.46 -5.06 3.80
C LEU A 37 -1.39 -3.54 4.03
N SER A 38 -2.53 -2.90 4.31
CA SER A 38 -2.63 -1.48 4.67
C SER A 38 -1.80 -1.16 5.93
N HIS A 39 -1.86 -2.01 6.95
CA HIS A 39 -1.06 -1.90 8.17
C HIS A 39 0.44 -2.00 7.86
N LEU A 40 0.85 -3.02 7.08
CA LEU A 40 2.25 -3.22 6.72
C LEU A 40 2.82 -2.02 5.98
N THR A 41 2.06 -1.47 5.03
CA THR A 41 2.54 -0.35 4.22
C THR A 41 2.73 0.91 5.07
N VAL A 42 1.84 1.15 6.05
CA VAL A 42 2.00 2.25 7.02
C VAL A 42 3.23 2.04 7.91
N LEU A 43 3.39 0.85 8.50
CA LEU A 43 4.57 0.54 9.32
C LEU A 43 5.88 0.67 8.55
N ASN A 44 5.92 0.19 7.31
CA ASN A 44 7.11 0.31 6.45
C ASN A 44 7.45 1.77 6.17
N HIS A 45 6.44 2.63 5.95
CA HIS A 45 6.69 4.07 5.80
C HIS A 45 7.21 4.70 7.09
N LEU A 46 6.63 4.35 8.24
CA LEU A 46 7.07 4.89 9.54
C LEU A 46 8.50 4.44 9.88
N ALA A 47 8.85 3.19 9.59
CA ALA A 47 10.20 2.65 9.80
C ALA A 47 11.28 3.39 8.98
N ASN A 48 10.93 3.87 7.78
CA ASN A 48 11.86 4.56 6.89
C ASN A 48 11.81 6.09 7.01
N THR A 49 10.83 6.63 7.73
CA THR A 49 10.65 8.08 7.89
C THR A 49 11.32 8.55 9.17
N LYS A 50 12.23 9.52 9.05
CA LYS A 50 12.80 10.22 10.21
C LYS A 50 11.86 11.36 10.62
N GLY A 51 11.05 11.13 11.65
CA GLY A 51 10.21 12.16 12.27
C GLY A 51 8.73 11.82 12.32
N GLU A 52 8.04 12.45 13.27
CA GLU A 52 6.60 12.25 13.50
C GLU A 52 5.76 12.82 12.35
N LYS A 53 4.67 12.12 12.01
CA LYS A 53 3.69 12.55 11.03
C LYS A 53 2.29 12.44 11.62
N THR A 54 1.48 13.45 11.37
CA THR A 54 0.06 13.43 11.77
C THR A 54 -0.73 12.44 10.88
N PRO A 55 -1.85 11.89 11.37
CA PRO A 55 -2.72 11.03 10.56
C PRO A 55 -3.17 11.68 9.25
N ALA A 56 -3.40 13.01 9.23
CA ALA A 56 -3.78 13.73 8.02
C ALA A 56 -2.64 13.78 6.97
N GLN A 57 -1.39 13.90 7.42
CA GLN A 57 -0.22 13.86 6.54
C GLN A 57 0.00 12.46 5.96
N LEU A 58 -0.15 11.42 6.80
CA LEU A 58 -0.07 10.03 6.33
C LEU A 58 -1.20 9.75 5.32
N ALA A 59 -2.44 10.13 5.62
CA ALA A 59 -3.57 9.96 4.70
C ALA A 59 -3.28 10.56 3.32
N LYS A 60 -2.67 11.75 3.28
CA LYS A 60 -2.26 12.41 2.04
C LYS A 60 -1.17 11.61 1.29
N SER A 61 -0.12 11.14 1.97
CA SER A 61 0.94 10.34 1.35
C SER A 61 0.43 9.02 0.76
N PHE A 62 -0.50 8.38 1.47
CA PHE A 62 -1.07 7.09 1.08
C PHE A 62 -2.28 7.19 0.15
N HIS A 63 -2.71 8.42 -0.19
CA HIS A 63 -3.90 8.66 -1.03
C HIS A 63 -5.17 7.97 -0.49
N VAL A 64 -5.33 7.98 0.84
CA VAL A 64 -6.51 7.45 1.52
C VAL A 64 -7.26 8.56 2.26
N THR A 65 -8.49 8.26 2.69
CA THR A 65 -9.26 9.20 3.53
C THR A 65 -8.64 9.31 4.92
N ARG A 66 -8.86 10.45 5.59
CA ARG A 66 -8.39 10.65 6.97
C ARG A 66 -8.97 9.59 7.93
N GLY A 67 -10.25 9.26 7.76
CA GLY A 67 -10.93 8.22 8.56
C GLY A 67 -10.32 6.83 8.37
N ALA A 68 -9.95 6.46 7.13
CA ALA A 68 -9.29 5.18 6.86
C ALA A 68 -7.90 5.13 7.51
N MET A 69 -7.13 6.22 7.43
CA MET A 69 -5.82 6.31 8.08
C MET A 69 -5.92 6.24 9.60
N THR A 70 -6.87 6.96 10.22
CA THR A 70 -7.07 6.86 11.68
C THR A 70 -7.50 5.46 12.11
N ASN A 71 -8.33 4.77 11.32
CA ASN A 71 -8.69 3.38 11.60
C ASN A 71 -7.45 2.45 11.53
N THR A 72 -6.62 2.62 10.50
CA THR A 72 -5.39 1.85 10.30
C THR A 72 -4.42 2.05 11.47
N LEU A 73 -4.18 3.31 11.87
CA LEU A 73 -3.30 3.63 13.00
C LEU A 73 -3.86 3.13 14.33
N GLY A 74 -5.17 3.23 14.58
CA GLY A 74 -5.79 2.70 15.79
C GLY A 74 -5.69 1.18 15.89
N LYS A 75 -5.87 0.44 14.78
CA LYS A 75 -5.65 -1.02 14.75
C LYS A 75 -4.18 -1.38 15.01
N LEU A 76 -3.25 -0.60 14.46
CA LEU A 76 -1.82 -0.77 14.70
C LEU A 76 -1.46 -0.55 16.18
N GLU A 77 -1.92 0.55 16.78
CA GLU A 77 -1.69 0.87 18.20
C GLU A 77 -2.22 -0.20 19.16
N ILE A 78 -3.39 -0.80 18.85
CA ILE A 78 -3.95 -1.91 19.62
C ILE A 78 -3.05 -3.17 19.52
N SER A 79 -2.30 -3.31 18.43
CA SER A 79 -1.44 -4.47 18.17
C SER A 79 -0.04 -4.34 18.77
N GLY A 80 0.31 -3.19 19.37
CA GLY A 80 1.62 -2.88 19.97
C GLY A 80 2.50 -2.01 19.10
#